data_AF-A0A9N7GAK8-F1
#
_entry.id   AF-A0A9N7GAK8-F1
#
_cell.length_a   1.000
_cell.length_b   1.000
_cell.length_c   1.000
_cell.angle_alpha   90.00
_cell.angle_beta   90.00
_cell.angle_gamma   90.00
#
_symmetry.space_group_name_H-M   'P 1'
#
loop_
_entity.id
_entity.type
_entity.pdbx_description
1 polymer ?
#
loop_
_entity_poly.entity_id
_entity_poly.type
_entity_poly.pdbx_seq_one_letter_code
_entity_poly.pdbx_strand_id
1 'polypeptide(L)'
;MLTKYLYYILKSQQNIIYQKQAGSGQPHVYLKDLEDLQIPIPPLEEQQKIVTELDNNQSEIDNLKNYIKQFENKLKTTLNSLWQ
;
A
#
# COMPACT_ATOMS: atom_id res chain seq x y z
N MET A 1 9.76 -16.16 -8.17
CA MET A 1 8.59 -15.29 -7.89
C MET A 1 9.07 -13.85 -7.81
N LEU A 2 8.34 -12.90 -8.39
CA LEU A 2 8.70 -11.48 -8.28
C LEU A 2 8.37 -10.94 -6.89
N THR A 3 9.33 -10.28 -6.24
CA THR A 3 9.14 -9.68 -4.90
C THR A 3 8.01 -8.65 -4.89
N LYS A 4 7.88 -7.84 -5.94
CA LYS A 4 6.78 -6.86 -6.07
C LYS A 4 5.41 -7.53 -6.18
N TYR A 5 5.32 -8.66 -6.88
CA TYR A 5 4.07 -9.41 -6.98
C TYR A 5 3.65 -9.93 -5.60
N LEU A 6 4.59 -10.53 -4.85
CA LEU A 6 4.34 -10.96 -3.47
C LEU A 6 3.90 -9.78 -2.59
N TYR A 7 4.58 -8.64 -2.70
CA TYR A 7 4.20 -7.42 -1.97
C TYR A 7 2.75 -7.02 -2.24
N TYR A 8 2.32 -6.99 -3.51
CA TYR A 8 0.94 -6.62 -3.85
C TYR A 8 -0.09 -7.62 -3.35
N ILE A 9 0.20 -8.93 -3.40
CA ILE A 9 -0.69 -9.96 -2.82
C ILE A 9 -0.81 -9.77 -1.30
N LEU A 10 0.31 -9.63 -0.58
CA LEU A 10 0.28 -9.45 0.86
C LEU A 10 -0.41 -8.14 1.26
N LYS A 11 -0.20 -7.08 0.49
CA LYS A 11 -0.89 -5.80 0.67
C LYS A 11 -2.41 -5.94 0.45
N SER A 12 -2.84 -6.73 -0.52
CA SER A 12 -4.27 -6.99 -0.76
C SER A 12 -4.94 -7.76 0.39
N GLN A 13 -4.17 -8.58 1.10
CA GLN A 13 -4.62 -9.38 2.25
C GLN A 13 -4.33 -8.70 3.60
N GLN A 14 -3.88 -7.43 3.59
CA GLN A 14 -3.40 -6.74 4.79
C GLN A 14 -4.41 -6.76 5.95
N ASN A 15 -5.70 -6.64 5.67
CA ASN A 15 -6.74 -6.69 6.71
C ASN A 15 -6.79 -8.07 7.40
N ILE A 16 -6.67 -9.16 6.64
CA ILE A 16 -6.65 -10.53 7.17
C ILE A 16 -5.39 -10.73 8.02
N ILE A 17 -4.25 -10.23 7.53
CA ILE A 17 -2.97 -10.28 8.26
C ILE A 17 -3.06 -9.50 9.58
N TYR A 18 -3.68 -8.32 9.57
CA TYR A 18 -3.84 -7.50 10.78
C TYR A 18 -4.81 -8.11 11.79
N GLN A 19 -5.86 -8.80 11.35
CA GLN A 19 -6.77 -9.52 12.25
C GLN A 19 -6.09 -10.68 12.99
N LYS A 20 -5.00 -11.22 12.45
CA LYS A 20 -4.19 -12.26 13.08
C LYS A 20 -3.16 -11.72 14.08
N GLN A 21 -3.08 -10.40 14.26
CA GLN A 21 -2.18 -9.81 15.25
C GLN A 21 -2.58 -10.20 16.66
N ALA A 22 -1.59 -10.57 17.47
CA ALA A 22 -1.75 -10.87 18.88
C ALA A 22 -0.88 -9.95 19.74
N GLY A 23 -1.26 -9.80 21.01
CA GLY A 23 -0.56 -8.98 22.00
C GLY A 23 -1.21 -7.61 22.22
N SER A 24 -1.35 -7.21 23.49
CA SER A 24 -2.03 -5.97 23.88
C SER A 24 -1.16 -4.71 23.79
N GLY A 25 0.17 -4.85 23.86
CA GLY A 25 1.12 -3.72 23.86
C GLY A 25 1.77 -3.49 22.51
N GLN A 26 2.30 -4.56 21.90
CA GLN A 26 2.89 -4.53 20.56
C GLN A 26 2.22 -5.63 19.71
N PRO A 27 1.28 -5.26 18.82
CA PRO A 27 0.64 -6.21 17.92
C PRO A 27 1.70 -6.89 17.04
N HIS A 28 1.74 -8.22 17.06
CA HIS A 28 2.65 -9.01 16.25
C HIS A 28 1.89 -10.14 15.55
N VAL A 29 2.32 -10.49 14.33
CA VAL A 29 1.80 -11.65 13.59
C VAL A 29 2.87 -12.72 13.63
N TYR A 30 2.56 -13.91 14.16
CA TYR A 30 3.53 -15.01 14.19
C TYR A 30 3.58 -15.70 12.83
N LEU A 31 4.72 -16.33 12.51
CA LEU A 31 4.91 -17.05 11.25
C LEU A 31 3.82 -18.12 11.03
N LYS A 32 3.49 -18.89 12.08
CA LYS A 32 2.42 -19.89 12.09
C LYS A 32 1.06 -19.34 11.62
N ASP A 33 0.79 -18.05 11.85
CA ASP A 33 -0.49 -17.44 11.49
C ASP A 33 -0.55 -17.09 9.99
N LEU A 34 0.62 -17.04 9.34
CA LEU A 34 0.82 -16.77 7.92
C LEU A 34 1.00 -18.04 7.08
N GLU A 35 1.30 -19.18 7.69
CA GLU A 35 1.53 -20.47 6.99
C GLU A 35 0.31 -20.91 6.15
N ASP A 36 -0.90 -20.57 6.61
CA ASP A 36 -2.15 -20.86 5.90
C ASP A 36 -2.47 -19.88 4.75
N LEU A 37 -1.65 -18.84 4.52
CA LEU A 37 -1.91 -17.89 3.45
C LEU A 37 -1.67 -18.53 2.09
N GLN A 38 -2.77 -18.72 1.37
CA GLN A 38 -2.71 -19.18 -0.02
C GLN A 38 -2.31 -18.02 -0.93
N ILE A 39 -1.19 -18.21 -1.63
CA ILE A 39 -0.67 -17.26 -2.59
C ILE A 39 -0.73 -17.90 -3.98
N PRO A 40 -1.49 -17.34 -4.94
CA PRO A 40 -1.46 -17.82 -6.31
C PRO A 40 -0.09 -17.54 -6.92
N ILE A 41 0.47 -18.51 -7.65
CA ILE A 41 1.77 -18.38 -8.31
C ILE A 41 1.59 -18.63 -9.81
N PRO A 42 1.12 -17.62 -10.58
CA PRO A 42 1.02 -17.73 -12.03
C PRO A 42 2.42 -17.72 -12.68
N PRO A 43 2.54 -17.98 -14.00
CA PRO A 43 3.80 -17.87 -14.72
C PRO A 43 4.45 -16.49 -14.57
N LEU A 44 5.78 -16.43 -14.72
CA LEU A 44 6.55 -15.20 -14.47
C LEU A 44 6.09 -14.01 -15.34
N GLU A 45 5.73 -14.28 -16.60
CA GLU A 45 5.24 -13.24 -17.51
C GLU A 45 3.93 -12.61 -17.02
N GLU A 46 3.02 -13.42 -16.47
CA GLU A 46 1.76 -12.93 -15.92
C GLU A 46 1.99 -12.14 -14.63
N GLN A 47 2.92 -12.59 -13.77
CA GLN A 47 3.35 -11.80 -12.61
C GLN A 47 3.89 -10.42 -13.02
N GLN A 48 4.66 -10.34 -14.11
CA GLN A 48 5.19 -9.07 -14.62
C GLN A 48 4.07 -8.14 -15.10
N LYS A 49 3.12 -8.65 -15.90
CA LYS A 49 1.98 -7.87 -16.39
C LYS A 49 1.17 -7.26 -15.25
N ILE A 50 0.84 -8.08 -14.24
CA ILE A 50 0.10 -7.63 -13.05
C ILE A 50 0.88 -6.55 -12.30
N VAL A 51 2.17 -6.75 -12.07
CA VAL A 51 3.00 -5.76 -11.36
C VAL A 51 3.07 -4.44 -12.12
N THR A 52 3.21 -4.47 -13.45
CA THR A 52 3.26 -3.25 -14.27
C THR A 52 1.97 -2.46 -14.17
N GLU A 53 0.81 -3.12 -14.26
CA GLU A 53 -0.48 -2.45 -14.14
C GLU A 53 -0.66 -1.83 -12.73
N LEU A 54 -0.33 -2.57 -11.68
CA LEU A 54 -0.44 -2.08 -10.31
C LEU A 54 0.52 -0.92 -10.01
N ASP A 55 1.76 -0.97 -10.53
CA ASP A 55 2.72 0.12 -10.38
C ASP A 55 2.23 1.40 -11.08
N ASN A 56 1.64 1.28 -12.27
CA ASN A 56 1.08 2.43 -13.00
C ASN A 56 -0.06 3.08 -12.20
N ASN A 57 -1.00 2.27 -11.69
CA ASN A 57 -2.12 2.74 -10.88
C ASN A 57 -1.62 3.39 -9.58
N GLN A 58 -0.61 2.80 -8.93
CA GLN A 58 -0.01 3.34 -7.71
C GLN A 58 0.69 4.69 -7.98
N SER A 59 1.35 4.84 -9.13
CA SER A 59 1.95 6.11 -9.54
C SER A 59 0.89 7.20 -9.76
N GLU A 60 -0.23 6.87 -10.39
CA GLU A 60 -1.33 7.82 -10.57
C GLU A 60 -1.93 8.28 -9.23
N ILE A 61 -2.15 7.34 -8.31
CA ILE A 61 -2.61 7.65 -6.94
C ILE A 61 -1.65 8.61 -6.24
N ASP A 62 -0.34 8.39 -6.36
CA ASP A 62 0.66 9.24 -5.70
C ASP A 62 0.73 10.64 -6.33
N ASN A 63 0.54 10.75 -7.64
CA ASN A 63 0.41 12.04 -8.32
C ASN A 63 -0.81 12.81 -7.82
N LEU A 64 -1.97 12.15 -7.71
CA LEU A 64 -3.20 12.77 -7.19
C LEU A 64 -3.04 13.24 -5.73
N LYS A 65 -2.42 12.43 -4.87
CA LYS A 65 -2.10 12.83 -3.49
C LYS A 65 -1.19 14.05 -3.44
N ASN A 66 -0.20 14.11 -4.32
CA ASN A 66 0.69 15.26 -4.40
C ASN A 66 -0.07 16.53 -4.83
N TYR A 67 -1.01 16.42 -5.77
CA TYR A 67 -1.88 17.54 -6.13
C TYR A 67 -2.71 18.03 -4.94
N ILE A 68 -3.36 17.13 -4.21
CA ILE A 68 -4.14 17.48 -3.01
C ILE A 68 -3.25 18.25 -2.01
N LYS A 69 -2.06 17.73 -1.73
CA LYS A 69 -1.10 18.37 -0.82
C LYS A 69 -0.68 19.77 -1.29
N GLN A 70 -0.51 19.97 -2.59
CA GLN A 70 -0.21 21.29 -3.14
C GLN A 70 -1.35 22.29 -2.92
N PHE A 71 -2.60 21.86 -3.07
CA PHE A 71 -3.76 22.72 -2.79
C PHE A 71 -3.89 23.06 -1.30
N GLU A 72 -3.67 22.09 -0.40
CA GLU A 72 -3.64 22.33 1.04
C GLU A 72 -2.57 23.37 1.42
N ASN A 73 -1.38 23.26 0.83
CA ASN A 73 -0.31 24.25 1.04
C ASN A 73 -0.69 25.64 0.53
N LYS A 74 -1.33 25.73 -0.66
CA LYS A 74 -1.82 27.00 -1.19
C LYS A 74 -2.83 27.65 -0.25
N LEU A 75 -3.81 26.88 0.25
CA LEU A 75 -4.79 27.37 1.23
C LEU A 75 -4.10 27.93 2.48
N LYS A 76 -3.12 27.20 3.02
CA LYS A 76 -2.35 27.64 4.19
C LYS A 76 -1.58 28.94 3.93
N THR A 77 -0.90 29.04 2.79
CA THR A 77 -0.14 30.25 2.43
C THR A 77 -1.06 31.44 2.22
N THR A 78 -2.19 31.27 1.53
CA THR A 78 -3.19 32.33 1.35
C THR A 78 -3.76 32.79 2.69
N LEU A 79 -4.15 31.87 3.57
CA LEU A 79 -4.66 32.22 4.90
C LEU A 79 -3.63 33.00 5.73
N ASN A 80 -2.35 32.57 5.71
CA ASN A 80 -1.28 33.28 6.41
C ASN A 80 -1.08 34.70 5.89
N SER A 81 -1.24 34.92 4.58
CA SER A 81 -1.09 36.25 3.98
C SER A 81 -2.17 37.27 4.39
N LEU A 82 -3.30 36.83 4.98
CA LEU A 82 -4.36 37.72 5.48
C LEU A 82 -4.02 38.37 6.82
N TRP A 83 -3.01 37.86 7.53
CA TRP A 83 -2.63 38.30 8.87
C TRP A 83 -1.18 38.82 8.92
N GLN A 84 -0.57 39.07 7.76
CA GLN A 84 0.69 39.81 7.61
C GLN A 84 0.40 41.25 7.19
#